data_AF-A0AA35T6I1-F1
#
_entry.id   AF-A0AA35T6I1-F1
#
_cell.length_a   1.000
_cell.length_b   1.000
_cell.length_c   1.000
_cell.angle_alpha   90.00
_cell.angle_beta   90.00
_cell.angle_gamma   90.00
#
_symmetry.space_group_name_H-M   'P 1'
#
loop_
_entity.id
_entity.type
_entity.pdbx_description
1 polymer ?
#
loop_
_entity_poly.entity_id
_entity_poly.type
_entity_poly.pdbx_seq_one_letter_code
_entity_poly.pdbx_strand_id
1 'polypeptide(L)'
;MRRAMAEAELGDDVFGDDPTLNRLEAMAAERLGKEAAVFVASGTMGNLVSILTHAGRGDEIIIGDKAHIFRSEAGGASALGGVAYNTLPNDHRGMLDLDELEAAIKPAQRPLHPYRDDRLREYSQRLWRRALDRRRYGGSRRNRPPARRPPAR
;
A
#
# COMPACT_ATOMS: atom_id res chain seq x y z
N MET A 1 -0.26 8.35 28.44
CA MET A 1 -1.41 8.11 27.54
C MET A 1 -2.71 8.69 28.09
N ARG A 2 -3.25 8.20 29.22
CA ARG A 2 -4.54 8.68 29.77
C ARG A 2 -4.64 10.20 29.93
N ARG A 3 -3.62 10.84 30.52
CA ARG A 3 -3.53 12.30 30.65
C ARG A 3 -3.57 13.02 29.29
N ALA A 4 -2.76 12.56 28.34
CA ALA A 4 -2.72 13.13 26.98
C ALA A 4 -4.08 12.99 26.25
N MET A 5 -4.82 11.90 26.47
CA MET A 5 -6.18 11.75 25.93
C MET A 5 -7.16 12.72 26.60
N ALA A 6 -7.05 12.91 27.92
CA ALA A 6 -7.94 13.79 28.68
C ALA A 6 -7.68 15.28 28.41
N GLU A 7 -6.46 15.65 28.03
CA GLU A 7 -6.04 17.03 27.74
C GLU A 7 -6.03 17.35 26.23
N ALA A 8 -6.42 16.42 25.36
CA ALA A 8 -6.43 16.63 23.91
C ALA A 8 -7.53 17.63 23.50
N GLU A 9 -7.18 18.56 22.61
CA GLU A 9 -8.17 19.41 21.94
C GLU A 9 -8.97 18.55 20.95
N LEU A 10 -10.29 18.68 20.98
CA LEU A 10 -11.22 17.90 20.15
C LEU A 10 -11.97 18.82 19.20
N GLY A 11 -12.38 18.27 18.08
CA GLY A 11 -13.27 18.91 17.11
C GLY A 11 -14.15 17.90 16.40
N ASP A 12 -14.73 18.30 15.28
CA ASP A 12 -15.49 17.40 14.42
C ASP A 12 -14.61 16.94 13.25
N ASP A 13 -14.20 15.67 13.29
CA ASP A 13 -13.34 15.05 12.28
C ASP A 13 -14.03 14.97 10.90
N VAL A 14 -15.36 14.86 10.85
CA VAL A 14 -16.10 14.81 9.57
C VAL A 14 -15.96 16.13 8.81
N PHE A 15 -15.89 17.25 9.52
CA PHE A 15 -15.63 18.56 8.94
C PHE A 15 -14.13 18.92 8.85
N GLY A 16 -13.25 18.08 9.41
CA GLY A 16 -11.81 18.31 9.44
C GLY A 16 -11.36 19.32 10.50
N ASP A 17 -12.21 19.61 11.49
CA ASP A 17 -11.96 20.62 12.52
C ASP A 17 -11.33 20.04 13.80
N ASP A 18 -11.03 18.74 13.85
CA ASP A 18 -10.35 18.13 15.00
C ASP A 18 -8.81 18.37 14.95
N PRO A 19 -8.26 19.25 15.79
CA PRO A 19 -6.84 19.61 15.73
C PRO A 19 -5.92 18.46 16.17
N THR A 20 -6.40 17.55 17.02
CA THR A 20 -5.59 16.43 17.51
C THR A 20 -5.45 15.36 16.42
N LEU A 21 -6.53 15.03 15.71
CA LEU A 21 -6.50 14.10 14.58
C LEU A 21 -5.69 14.64 13.42
N ASN A 22 -5.93 15.90 13.02
CA ASN A 22 -5.16 16.55 11.95
C ASN A 22 -3.65 16.50 12.21
N ARG A 23 -3.23 16.77 13.45
CA ARG A 23 -1.82 16.69 13.85
C ARG A 23 -1.29 15.26 13.84
N LEU A 24 -2.10 14.28 14.27
CA LEU A 24 -1.73 12.87 14.27
C LEU A 24 -1.48 12.37 12.84
N GLU A 25 -2.40 12.67 11.93
CA GLU A 25 -2.31 12.28 10.52
C GLU A 25 -1.15 12.95 9.80
N ALA A 26 -0.96 14.26 10.00
CA ALA A 26 0.19 14.98 9.44
C ALA A 26 1.52 14.39 9.91
N MET A 27 1.66 14.12 11.22
CA MET A 27 2.85 13.49 11.77
C MET A 27 3.06 12.07 11.21
N ALA A 28 1.99 11.28 11.05
CA ALA A 28 2.08 9.94 10.49
C ALA A 28 2.52 9.95 9.02
N ALA A 29 1.96 10.87 8.21
CA ALA A 29 2.33 11.08 6.82
C ALA A 29 3.80 11.48 6.69
N GLU A 30 4.26 12.45 7.50
CA GLU A 30 5.65 12.90 7.53
C GLU A 30 6.61 11.75 7.89
N ARG A 31 6.33 11.02 8.98
CA ARG A 31 7.18 9.92 9.45
C ARG A 31 7.31 8.78 8.46
N LEU A 32 6.27 8.52 7.67
CA LEU A 32 6.25 7.46 6.66
C LEU A 32 6.65 7.93 5.26
N GLY A 33 6.94 9.23 5.08
CA GLY A 33 7.24 9.82 3.78
C GLY A 33 6.08 9.67 2.79
N LYS A 34 4.85 9.86 3.25
CA LYS A 34 3.61 9.81 2.46
C LYS A 34 2.99 11.20 2.37
N GLU A 35 2.18 11.41 1.33
CA GLU A 35 1.50 12.69 1.09
C GLU A 35 0.40 12.95 2.12
N ALA A 36 -0.25 11.89 2.60
CA ALA A 36 -1.33 11.96 3.57
C ALA A 36 -1.40 10.66 4.40
N ALA A 37 -2.11 10.72 5.52
CA ALA A 37 -2.52 9.58 6.33
C ALA A 37 -3.96 9.80 6.80
N VAL A 38 -4.62 8.73 7.22
CA VAL A 38 -5.98 8.79 7.77
C VAL A 38 -6.06 7.93 9.02
N PHE A 39 -6.68 8.43 10.07
CA PHE A 39 -6.97 7.68 11.28
C PHE A 39 -8.23 6.83 11.09
N VAL A 40 -8.18 5.59 11.56
CA VAL A 40 -9.28 4.63 11.46
C VAL A 40 -9.44 3.89 12.78
N ALA A 41 -10.67 3.44 13.05
CA ALA A 41 -11.04 2.85 14.34
C ALA A 41 -10.31 1.53 14.65
N SER A 42 -9.81 0.81 13.64
CA SER A 42 -9.10 -0.45 13.83
C SER A 42 -8.15 -0.78 12.68
N GLY A 43 -7.20 -1.70 12.92
CA GLY A 43 -6.33 -2.23 11.87
C GLY A 43 -7.12 -2.96 10.77
N THR A 44 -8.17 -3.70 11.13
CA THR A 44 -9.08 -4.34 10.16
C THR A 44 -9.75 -3.31 9.25
N MET A 45 -10.22 -2.19 9.81
CA MET A 45 -10.80 -1.10 9.02
C MET A 45 -9.75 -0.46 8.11
N GLY A 46 -8.52 -0.23 8.60
CA GLY A 46 -7.43 0.32 7.79
C GLY A 46 -7.04 -0.57 6.61
N ASN A 47 -6.94 -1.88 6.83
CA ASN A 47 -6.68 -2.85 5.76
C ASN A 47 -7.82 -2.88 4.74
N LEU A 48 -9.08 -2.90 5.21
CA LEU A 48 -10.22 -2.89 4.32
C LEU A 48 -10.29 -1.62 3.47
N VAL A 49 -10.15 -0.44 4.08
CA VAL A 49 -10.12 0.85 3.36
C VAL A 49 -8.99 0.89 2.33
N SER A 50 -7.80 0.41 2.70
CA SER A 50 -6.66 0.28 1.77
C SER A 50 -7.01 -0.59 0.57
N ILE A 51 -7.60 -1.76 0.79
CA ILE A 51 -8.00 -2.66 -0.30
C ILE A 51 -9.07 -2.03 -1.19
N LEU A 52 -10.12 -1.44 -0.61
CA LEU A 52 -11.20 -0.81 -1.37
C LEU A 52 -10.74 0.42 -2.17
N THR A 53 -9.65 1.06 -1.74
CA THR A 53 -9.02 2.17 -2.47
C THR A 53 -8.22 1.67 -3.67
N HIS A 54 -7.59 0.49 -3.55
CA HIS A 54 -6.69 -0.05 -4.59
C HIS A 54 -7.35 -1.05 -5.53
N ALA A 55 -8.45 -1.68 -5.13
CA ALA A 55 -9.12 -2.75 -5.85
C ALA A 55 -10.65 -2.58 -5.79
N GLY A 56 -11.30 -2.77 -6.93
CA GLY A 56 -12.75 -2.76 -7.07
C GLY A 56 -13.35 -4.16 -7.23
N ARG A 57 -14.67 -4.21 -7.38
CA ARG A 57 -15.40 -5.46 -7.58
C ARG A 57 -14.83 -6.29 -8.74
N GLY A 58 -14.68 -7.60 -8.56
CA GLY A 58 -14.13 -8.49 -9.58
C GLY A 58 -12.61 -8.41 -9.74
N ASP A 59 -11.94 -7.56 -8.96
CA ASP A 59 -10.48 -7.55 -8.88
C ASP A 59 -10.00 -8.65 -7.96
N GLU A 60 -8.69 -8.86 -8.03
CA GLU A 60 -8.00 -9.82 -7.21
C GLU A 60 -6.86 -9.11 -6.48
N ILE A 61 -6.67 -9.46 -5.21
CA ILE A 61 -5.48 -9.12 -4.45
C ILE A 61 -4.64 -10.38 -4.25
N ILE A 62 -3.35 -10.28 -4.53
CA ILE A 62 -2.39 -11.33 -4.22
C ILE A 62 -1.88 -11.10 -2.80
N ILE A 63 -2.00 -12.10 -1.94
CA ILE A 63 -1.67 -11.98 -0.52
C ILE A 63 -1.09 -13.29 0.05
N GLY A 64 -0.36 -13.21 1.16
CA GLY A 64 0.12 -14.39 1.86
C GLY A 64 -0.99 -15.17 2.58
N ASP A 65 -0.89 -16.49 2.57
CA ASP A 65 -1.81 -17.42 3.25
C ASP A 65 -1.85 -17.27 4.78
N LYS A 66 -0.81 -16.67 5.37
CA LYS A 66 -0.72 -16.35 6.79
C LYS A 66 -1.07 -14.91 7.13
N ALA A 67 -1.43 -14.07 6.15
CA ALA A 67 -1.73 -12.66 6.37
C ALA A 67 -2.99 -12.46 7.23
N HIS A 68 -2.96 -11.46 8.12
CA HIS A 68 -4.09 -11.12 8.99
C HIS A 68 -5.37 -10.80 8.20
N ILE A 69 -5.22 -10.05 7.11
CA ILE A 69 -6.28 -9.71 6.15
C ILE A 69 -7.05 -10.94 5.67
N PHE A 70 -6.35 -12.04 5.41
CA PHE A 70 -6.97 -13.28 4.94
C PHE A 70 -7.54 -14.11 6.09
N ARG A 71 -6.77 -14.28 7.18
CA ARG A 71 -7.10 -15.23 8.25
C ARG A 71 -8.04 -14.71 9.34
N SER A 72 -8.09 -13.40 9.56
CA SER A 72 -8.65 -12.82 10.80
C SER A 72 -9.55 -11.61 10.57
N GLU A 73 -9.87 -11.29 9.32
CA GLU A 73 -10.74 -10.16 8.96
C GLU A 73 -12.05 -10.62 8.30
N ALA A 74 -12.45 -11.86 8.56
CA ALA A 74 -13.72 -12.47 8.14
C ALA A 74 -14.01 -12.36 6.62
N GLY A 75 -12.97 -12.29 5.79
CA GLY A 75 -13.12 -12.14 4.34
C GLY A 75 -13.71 -10.80 3.91
N GLY A 76 -13.51 -9.74 4.69
CA GLY A 76 -14.09 -8.41 4.45
C GLY A 76 -13.86 -7.87 3.03
N ALA A 77 -12.70 -8.13 2.41
CA ALA A 77 -12.43 -7.69 1.04
C ALA A 77 -13.40 -8.33 0.02
N SER A 78 -13.70 -9.62 0.18
CA SER A 78 -14.67 -10.31 -0.66
C SER A 78 -16.10 -9.94 -0.32
N ALA A 79 -16.46 -9.95 0.96
CA ALA A 79 -17.83 -9.71 1.40
C ALA A 79 -18.31 -8.27 1.13
N LEU A 80 -17.47 -7.28 1.37
CA LEU A 80 -17.83 -5.86 1.30
C LEU A 80 -17.33 -5.22 -0.01
N GLY A 81 -16.15 -5.61 -0.47
CA GLY A 81 -15.53 -5.05 -1.68
C GLY A 81 -15.80 -5.81 -2.97
N GLY A 82 -16.29 -7.06 -2.88
CA GLY A 82 -16.36 -7.95 -4.05
C GLY A 82 -14.98 -8.22 -4.67
N VAL A 83 -13.92 -8.18 -3.87
CA VAL A 83 -12.54 -8.43 -4.27
C VAL A 83 -12.17 -9.88 -3.93
N ALA A 84 -11.59 -10.59 -4.89
CA ALA A 84 -11.12 -11.97 -4.72
C ALA A 84 -9.75 -12.02 -4.04
N TYR A 85 -9.53 -13.06 -3.24
CA TYR A 85 -8.22 -13.38 -2.69
C TYR A 85 -7.49 -14.39 -3.58
N ASN A 86 -6.24 -14.10 -3.92
CA ASN A 86 -5.30 -15.06 -4.49
C ASN A 86 -4.15 -15.25 -3.52
N THR A 87 -4.17 -16.37 -2.79
CA THR A 87 -3.25 -16.62 -1.70
C THR A 87 -2.01 -17.37 -2.15
N LEU A 88 -0.84 -16.88 -1.75
CA LEU A 88 0.45 -17.55 -1.92
C LEU A 88 1.02 -18.00 -0.56
N PRO A 89 1.78 -19.10 -0.50
CA PRO A 89 2.40 -19.54 0.74
C PRO A 89 3.40 -18.51 1.26
N ASN A 90 3.29 -18.17 2.55
CA ASN A 90 4.32 -17.39 3.23
C ASN A 90 5.49 -18.30 3.65
N ASP A 91 6.72 -17.83 3.41
CA ASP A 91 7.93 -18.49 3.93
C ASP A 91 8.04 -18.39 5.47
N HIS A 92 9.10 -18.97 6.03
CA HIS A 92 9.38 -18.95 7.47
C HIS A 92 9.62 -17.54 8.05
N ARG A 93 9.88 -16.54 7.19
CA ARG A 93 10.07 -15.13 7.55
C ARG A 93 8.80 -14.30 7.34
N GLY A 94 7.73 -14.91 6.83
CA GLY A 94 6.48 -14.23 6.47
C GLY A 94 6.52 -13.53 5.11
N MET A 95 7.52 -13.81 4.27
CA MET A 95 7.66 -13.22 2.93
C MET A 95 6.94 -14.07 1.88
N LEU A 96 6.62 -13.46 0.74
CA LEU A 96 6.18 -14.17 -0.46
C LEU A 96 7.39 -14.51 -1.33
N ASP A 97 7.36 -15.67 -1.98
CA ASP A 97 8.27 -15.97 -3.08
C ASP A 97 7.97 -15.03 -4.26
N LEU A 98 9.00 -14.39 -4.82
CA LEU A 98 8.82 -13.38 -5.85
C LEU A 98 8.51 -13.98 -7.22
N ASP A 99 8.98 -15.20 -7.50
CA ASP A 99 8.73 -15.88 -8.76
C ASP A 99 7.28 -16.41 -8.77
N GLU A 100 6.81 -16.95 -7.63
CA GLU A 100 5.39 -17.30 -7.46
C GLU A 100 4.48 -16.05 -7.53
N LEU A 101 4.91 -14.94 -6.93
CA LEU A 101 4.20 -13.66 -7.00
C LEU A 101 4.10 -13.14 -8.45
N GLU A 102 5.19 -13.17 -9.22
CA GLU A 102 5.18 -12.75 -10.64
C GLU A 102 4.27 -13.68 -11.47
N ALA A 103 4.33 -14.99 -11.25
CA ALA A 103 3.50 -15.98 -11.93
C ALA A 103 2.00 -15.85 -11.59
N ALA A 104 1.67 -15.38 -10.39
CA ALA A 104 0.29 -15.16 -9.97
C ALA A 104 -0.38 -13.93 -10.63
N ILE A 105 0.41 -13.01 -11.21
CA ILE A 105 -0.13 -11.83 -11.89
C ILE A 105 -0.81 -12.26 -13.20
N LYS A 106 -2.13 -12.13 -13.24
CA LYS A 106 -2.91 -12.40 -14.46
C LYS A 106 -2.59 -11.36 -15.54
N PRO A 107 -2.37 -11.77 -16.80
CA PRO A 107 -2.21 -10.84 -17.91
C PRO A 107 -3.47 -9.97 -18.04
N ALA A 108 -3.28 -8.70 -18.41
CA ALA A 108 -4.38 -7.77 -18.61
C ALA A 108 -5.34 -8.35 -19.66
N GLN A 109 -6.49 -8.84 -19.20
CA GLN A 109 -7.54 -9.26 -20.12
C GLN A 109 -8.16 -8.00 -20.71
N ARG A 110 -8.39 -8.01 -22.03
CA ARG A 110 -9.16 -6.97 -22.71
C ARG A 110 -10.49 -6.83 -21.96
N PRO A 111 -10.85 -5.64 -21.45
CA PRO A 111 -12.07 -5.48 -20.70
C PRO A 111 -13.24 -5.93 -21.58
N LEU A 112 -13.95 -6.97 -21.15
CA LEU A 112 -15.19 -7.42 -21.80
C LEU A 112 -16.29 -6.35 -21.65
N HIS A 113 -16.09 -5.32 -20.80
CA HIS A 113 -17.05 -4.26 -20.55
C HIS A 113 -16.42 -2.85 -20.54
N PRO A 114 -16.92 -1.89 -21.33
CA PRO A 114 -16.22 -0.63 -21.65
C PRO A 114 -16.31 0.52 -20.61
N TYR A 115 -16.75 0.28 -19.37
CA TYR A 115 -17.14 1.37 -18.43
C TYR A 115 -16.35 1.42 -17.11
N ARG A 116 -15.03 1.23 -17.10
CA ARG A 116 -14.21 1.46 -15.90
C ARG A 116 -13.20 2.58 -16.08
N ASP A 117 -13.26 3.59 -15.21
CA ASP A 117 -12.19 4.58 -15.03
C ASP A 117 -11.04 3.90 -14.25
N ASP A 118 -9.98 3.55 -14.97
CA ASP A 118 -8.87 2.72 -14.48
C ASP A 118 -7.68 3.52 -13.91
N ARG A 119 -7.82 4.83 -13.68
CA ARG A 119 -6.70 5.71 -13.28
C ARG A 119 -5.96 5.28 -12.01
N LEU A 120 -6.67 4.75 -11.00
CA LEU A 120 -6.05 4.22 -9.77
C LEU A 120 -5.37 2.86 -9.97
N ARG A 121 -5.90 2.00 -10.86
CA ARG A 121 -5.23 0.75 -11.23
C ARG A 121 -3.92 1.02 -11.94
N GLU A 122 -3.95 1.94 -12.91
CA GLU A 122 -2.75 2.30 -13.68
C GLU A 122 -1.65 2.81 -12.77
N TYR A 123 -1.99 3.61 -11.75
CA TYR A 123 -1.03 4.07 -10.74
C TYR A 123 -0.43 2.91 -9.95
N SER A 124 -1.26 2.03 -9.38
CA SER A 124 -0.80 0.85 -8.62
C SER A 124 0.07 -0.07 -9.48
N GLN A 125 -0.37 -0.38 -10.71
CA GLN A 125 0.39 -1.22 -11.63
C GLN A 125 1.73 -0.58 -12.04
N ARG A 126 1.78 0.74 -12.24
CA ARG A 126 3.01 1.47 -12.53
C ARG A 126 3.99 1.44 -11.36
N LEU A 127 3.51 1.60 -10.12
CA LEU A 127 4.36 1.48 -8.93
C LEU A 127 4.93 0.07 -8.81
N TRP A 128 4.13 -0.97 -9.05
CA TRP A 128 4.55 -2.36 -9.02
C TRP A 128 5.60 -2.69 -10.09
N ARG A 129 5.34 -2.30 -11.34
CA ARG A 129 6.31 -2.49 -12.44
C ARG A 129 7.63 -1.78 -12.13
N ARG A 130 7.58 -0.56 -11.60
CA ARG A 130 8.78 0.18 -11.19
C ARG A 130 9.54 -0.49 -10.04
N ALA A 131 8.84 -1.14 -9.11
CA ALA A 131 9.46 -1.89 -8.01
C ALA A 131 10.19 -3.14 -8.52
N LEU A 132 9.60 -3.86 -9.47
CA LEU A 132 10.22 -5.02 -10.12
C LEU A 132 11.40 -4.61 -11.02
N ASP A 133 11.26 -3.54 -11.82
CA ASP A 133 12.30 -3.03 -12.71
C ASP A 133 13.54 -2.52 -11.95
N ARG A 134 13.34 -1.82 -10.82
CA ARG A 134 14.45 -1.35 -9.98
C ARG A 134 15.33 -2.48 -9.44
N ARG A 135 14.83 -3.73 -9.38
CA ARG A 135 15.64 -4.90 -9.02
C ARG A 135 16.25 -5.62 -10.22
N ARG A 136 15.54 -5.72 -11.37
CA ARG A 136 16.14 -6.25 -12.60
C ARG A 136 17.36 -5.44 -13.05
N TYR A 137 17.34 -4.12 -12.82
CA TYR A 137 18.45 -3.23 -13.18
C TYR A 137 19.31 -2.75 -11.99
N GLY A 138 18.95 -3.09 -10.75
CA GLY A 138 19.65 -2.67 -9.52
C GLY A 138 20.95 -3.44 -9.22
N GLY A 139 21.30 -4.43 -10.05
CA GLY A 139 22.51 -5.24 -9.93
C GLY A 139 23.76 -4.68 -10.62
N SER A 140 23.71 -3.51 -11.26
CA SER A 140 24.87 -2.95 -11.98
C SER A 140 25.57 -1.83 -11.20
N ARG A 141 26.77 -2.18 -10.72
CA ARG A 141 27.90 -1.35 -10.26
C ARG A 141 27.76 0.19 -10.40
N ARG A 142 27.98 0.85 -9.25
CA ARG A 142 28.52 2.22 -9.05
C ARG A 142 28.94 2.94 -10.35
N ASN A 143 28.16 3.93 -10.77
CA ASN A 143 28.69 5.08 -11.51
C ASN A 143 28.79 6.26 -10.53
N ARG A 144 29.89 6.27 -9.76
CA ARG A 144 30.33 7.47 -9.04
C ARG A 144 31.01 8.35 -10.11
N PRO A 145 30.60 9.62 -10.32
CA PRO A 145 31.34 10.50 -11.22
C PRO A 145 32.79 10.63 -10.71
N PRO A 146 33.81 10.68 -11.60
CA PRO A 146 35.19 10.77 -11.17
C PRO A 146 35.40 12.04 -10.35
N ALA A 147 36.06 11.90 -9.21
CA ALA A 147 36.41 13.01 -8.33
C ALA A 147 37.21 14.05 -9.12
N ARG A 148 36.74 15.31 -9.10
CA ARG A 148 37.47 16.44 -9.69
C ARG A 148 38.81 16.57 -8.97
N ARG A 149 39.92 16.49 -9.72
CA ARG A 149 41.26 16.81 -9.20
C ARG A 149 41.28 18.29 -8.76
N PRO A 150 41.86 18.63 -7.60
CA PRO A 150 42.08 20.02 -7.24
C PRO A 150 43.13 20.66 -8.16
N PRO A 151 43.05 21.98 -8.42
CA PRO A 151 43.99 22.67 -9.30
C PRO A 151 45.40 22.65 -8.70
N ALA A 152 46.40 22.40 -9.54
CA ALA A 152 47.81 22.52 -9.19
C ALA A 152 48.13 23.99 -8.88
N ARG A 153 48.95 24.20 -7.83
CA ARG A 153 49.59 25.48 -7.54
C ARG A 153 50.74 25.73 -8.50
#